data_AF-A0A563C3V8-F1
#
_entry.id   AF-A0A563C3V8-F1
#
_cell.length_a   1.000
_cell.length_b   1.000
_cell.length_c   1.000
_cell.angle_alpha   90.00
_cell.angle_beta   90.00
_cell.angle_gamma   90.00
#
_symmetry.space_group_name_H-M   'P 1'
#
loop_
_entity.id
_entity.type
_entity.pdbx_description
1 polymer ?
#
loop_
_entity_poly.entity_id
_entity_poly.type
_entity_poly.pdbx_seq_one_letter_code
_entity_poly.pdbx_strand_id
1 'polypeptide(L)'
;PSRKSNFSAIVMDIGGGTTDIAVVDDGGVEGTKMFGIGGRSFTHQIATRTGLDYDTAEAVKLQLGGVSLDQLTLKHKEETVAEAEKKNEIQQILATPERAKKINTAISDNVEVWLGGVAVALEDFPLVEALPTRILLCGGGAGLASLQEALATSDWYTDLPFSRRPLVHLLDDVDIPGIENATTEDLDYSFITAFGLLRVAIDTLAGTDEPAGLRAKLAKLLQN
;
A
#
# COMPACT_ATOMS: atom_id res chain seq x y z
N PRO A 1 33.03 -16.45 -7.86
CA PRO A 1 32.19 -15.54 -7.05
C PRO A 1 30.96 -15.09 -7.85
N SER A 2 29.78 -15.62 -7.54
CA SER A 2 28.53 -15.06 -8.08
C SER A 2 28.41 -13.62 -7.59
N ARG A 3 28.31 -12.68 -8.53
CA ARG A 3 28.00 -11.28 -8.22
C ARG A 3 26.65 -11.32 -7.49
N LYS A 4 26.61 -11.00 -6.19
CA LYS A 4 25.33 -10.71 -5.53
C LYS A 4 24.70 -9.59 -6.36
N SER A 5 23.59 -9.88 -7.03
CA SER A 5 22.78 -8.82 -7.63
C SER A 5 22.33 -7.97 -6.46
N ASN A 6 22.74 -6.71 -6.44
CA ASN A 6 22.15 -5.77 -5.52
C ASN A 6 20.69 -5.54 -5.95
N PHE A 7 19.90 -5.02 -5.02
CA PHE A 7 18.46 -4.91 -5.15
C PHE A 7 18.09 -3.58 -5.82
N SER A 8 17.38 -3.65 -6.94
CA SER A 8 16.75 -2.48 -7.57
C SER A 8 15.25 -2.70 -7.71
N ALA A 9 14.45 -1.73 -7.27
CA ALA A 9 13.00 -1.75 -7.32
C ALA A 9 12.44 -0.33 -7.12
N ILE A 10 11.19 -0.14 -7.51
CA ILE A 10 10.36 0.99 -7.07
C ILE A 10 9.48 0.46 -5.95
N VAL A 11 9.46 1.11 -4.81
CA VAL A 11 8.55 0.80 -3.70
C VAL A 11 7.48 1.87 -3.66
N MET A 12 6.21 1.47 -3.64
CA MET A 12 5.07 2.39 -3.53
C MET A 12 4.26 2.03 -2.27
N ASP A 13 4.29 2.92 -1.28
CA ASP A 13 3.41 2.86 -0.11
C ASP A 13 2.14 3.65 -0.38
N ILE A 14 1.02 2.94 -0.54
CA ILE A 14 -0.28 3.52 -0.81
C ILE A 14 -1.03 3.61 0.52
N GLY A 15 -0.89 4.74 1.18
CA GLY A 15 -1.58 5.06 2.42
C GLY A 15 -3.04 5.49 2.20
N GLY A 16 -3.68 5.97 3.27
CA GLY A 16 -5.03 6.52 3.18
C GLY A 16 -5.10 7.87 2.46
N GLY A 17 -4.11 8.74 2.65
CA GLY A 17 -4.11 10.11 2.09
C GLY A 17 -3.15 10.33 0.94
N THR A 18 -2.06 9.59 0.91
CA THR A 18 -0.93 9.79 0.02
C THR A 18 -0.52 8.47 -0.60
N THR A 19 0.18 8.59 -1.72
CA THR A 19 1.03 7.53 -2.25
C THR A 19 2.46 8.04 -2.21
N ASP A 20 3.32 7.30 -1.54
CA ASP A 20 4.73 7.59 -1.35
C ASP A 20 5.54 6.62 -2.20
N ILE A 21 6.44 7.14 -3.03
CA ILE A 21 7.23 6.38 -4.00
C ILE A 21 8.71 6.53 -3.64
N ALA A 22 9.40 5.41 -3.47
CA ALA A 22 10.84 5.35 -3.32
C ALA A 22 11.45 4.59 -4.51
N VAL A 23 12.48 5.15 -5.13
CA VAL A 23 13.28 4.44 -6.13
C VAL A 23 14.55 3.91 -5.46
N VAL A 24 14.75 2.60 -5.57
CA VAL A 24 15.92 1.90 -5.05
C VAL A 24 16.71 1.36 -6.24
N ASP A 25 18.00 1.68 -6.29
CA ASP A 25 18.92 1.15 -7.28
C ASP A 25 20.23 0.68 -6.63
N ASP A 26 20.73 -0.47 -7.08
CA ASP A 26 21.95 -1.11 -6.57
C ASP A 26 22.02 -1.22 -5.03
N GLY A 27 20.86 -1.34 -4.36
CA GLY A 27 20.73 -1.41 -2.90
C GLY A 27 20.71 -0.06 -2.18
N GLY A 28 20.84 1.06 -2.88
CA GLY A 28 20.72 2.42 -2.36
C GLY A 28 19.36 3.06 -2.70
N VAL A 29 18.90 3.98 -1.86
CA VAL A 29 17.70 4.78 -2.15
C VAL A 29 18.13 6.00 -2.96
N GLU A 30 17.69 6.07 -4.21
CA GLU A 30 17.97 7.20 -5.12
C GLU A 30 17.18 8.45 -4.71
N GLY A 31 15.96 8.25 -4.21
CA GLY A 31 15.14 9.33 -3.68
C GLY A 31 13.72 8.90 -3.39
N THR A 32 12.93 9.85 -2.90
CA THR A 32 11.49 9.67 -2.67
C THR A 32 10.68 10.81 -3.27
N LYS A 33 9.47 10.47 -3.72
CA LYS A 33 8.44 11.41 -4.20
C LYS A 33 7.11 11.01 -3.58
N MET A 34 6.18 11.94 -3.50
CA MET A 34 4.84 11.65 -2.97
C MET A 34 3.80 12.50 -3.68
N PHE A 35 2.58 11.98 -3.75
CA PHE A 35 1.42 12.74 -4.22
C PHE A 35 0.17 12.46 -3.37
N GLY A 36 -0.73 13.45 -3.35
CA GLY A 36 -1.89 13.50 -2.47
C GLY A 36 -3.08 12.65 -2.91
N ILE A 37 -2.85 11.42 -3.34
CA ILE A 37 -3.90 10.47 -3.68
C ILE A 37 -3.57 9.13 -3.03
N GLY A 38 -4.42 8.71 -2.10
CA GLY A 38 -4.35 7.40 -1.44
C GLY A 38 -5.72 6.73 -1.39
N GLY A 39 -5.84 5.69 -0.56
CA GLY A 39 -7.04 4.85 -0.45
C GLY A 39 -8.34 5.62 -0.15
N ARG A 40 -8.27 6.75 0.57
CA ARG A 40 -9.46 7.57 0.90
C ARG A 40 -10.00 8.36 -0.29
N SER A 41 -9.18 8.64 -1.31
CA SER A 41 -9.65 9.27 -2.54
C SER A 41 -10.68 8.38 -3.24
N PHE A 42 -10.39 7.09 -3.31
CA PHE A 42 -11.30 6.10 -3.88
C PHE A 42 -12.62 6.02 -3.10
N THR A 43 -12.54 5.99 -1.77
CA THR A 43 -13.72 6.03 -0.89
C THR A 43 -14.58 7.26 -1.15
N HIS A 44 -13.96 8.43 -1.25
CA HIS A 44 -14.66 9.69 -1.48
C HIS A 44 -15.33 9.72 -2.86
N GLN A 45 -14.68 9.18 -3.90
CA GLN A 45 -15.27 9.07 -5.23
C GLN A 45 -16.47 8.12 -5.26
N ILE A 46 -16.37 6.97 -4.59
CA ILE A 46 -17.50 6.04 -4.44
C ILE A 46 -18.67 6.74 -3.76
N ALA A 47 -18.44 7.34 -2.58
CA ALA A 47 -19.48 8.05 -1.82
C ALA A 47 -20.16 9.13 -2.68
N THR A 48 -19.36 10.00 -3.31
CA THR A 48 -19.86 11.12 -4.12
C THR A 48 -20.71 10.67 -5.30
N ARG A 49 -20.28 9.63 -6.04
CA ARG A 49 -20.98 9.19 -7.26
C ARG A 49 -22.20 8.32 -6.99
N THR A 50 -22.23 7.65 -5.85
CA THR A 50 -23.31 6.72 -5.49
C THR A 50 -24.32 7.34 -4.53
N GLY A 51 -23.94 8.40 -3.81
CA GLY A 51 -24.73 8.98 -2.74
C GLY A 51 -24.67 8.19 -1.42
N LEU A 52 -23.76 7.22 -1.31
CA LEU A 52 -23.51 6.48 -0.08
C LEU A 52 -22.78 7.38 0.93
N ASP A 53 -22.99 7.12 2.22
CA ASP A 53 -22.13 7.70 3.24
C ASP A 53 -20.70 7.12 3.14
N TYR A 54 -19.76 7.80 3.79
CA TYR A 54 -18.35 7.47 3.69
C TYR A 54 -18.02 6.06 4.22
N ASP A 55 -18.64 5.66 5.33
CA ASP A 55 -18.33 4.37 5.97
C ASP A 55 -18.86 3.20 5.15
N THR A 56 -20.04 3.37 4.54
CA THR A 56 -20.60 2.41 3.59
C THR A 56 -19.76 2.34 2.31
N ALA A 57 -19.31 3.49 1.79
CA ALA A 57 -18.43 3.53 0.62
C ALA A 57 -17.07 2.84 0.89
N GLU A 58 -16.51 2.98 2.09
CA GLU A 58 -15.27 2.29 2.49
C GLU A 58 -15.47 0.78 2.53
N ALA A 59 -16.56 0.31 3.17
CA ALA A 59 -16.87 -1.10 3.24
C ALA A 59 -17.10 -1.72 1.86
N VAL A 60 -17.77 -1.01 0.95
CA VAL A 60 -17.91 -1.40 -0.47
C VAL A 60 -16.55 -1.54 -1.13
N LYS A 61 -15.65 -0.55 -0.98
CA LYS A 61 -14.32 -0.55 -1.57
C LYS A 61 -13.49 -1.74 -1.09
N LEU A 62 -13.51 -2.02 0.21
CA LEU A 62 -12.73 -3.11 0.81
C LEU A 62 -13.18 -4.48 0.34
N GLN A 63 -14.49 -4.71 0.22
CA GLN A 63 -15.00 -5.95 -0.40
C GLN A 63 -14.50 -6.14 -1.84
N LEU A 64 -14.42 -5.06 -2.63
CA LEU A 64 -13.89 -5.12 -4.00
C LEU A 64 -12.39 -5.42 -4.03
N GLY A 65 -11.65 -5.09 -2.97
CA GLY A 65 -10.25 -5.49 -2.77
C GLY A 65 -10.06 -6.92 -2.29
N GLY A 66 -11.13 -7.70 -2.14
CA GLY A 66 -11.06 -9.07 -1.63
C GLY A 66 -10.88 -9.17 -0.11
N VAL A 67 -10.95 -8.05 0.61
CA VAL A 67 -10.93 -8.03 2.08
C VAL A 67 -12.25 -8.60 2.59
N SER A 68 -12.18 -9.66 3.40
CA SER A 68 -13.39 -10.21 4.03
C SER A 68 -13.97 -9.16 4.98
N LEU A 69 -15.29 -9.02 4.99
CA LEU A 69 -15.98 -8.18 5.96
C LEU A 69 -15.71 -8.60 7.42
N ASP A 70 -15.28 -9.84 7.63
CA ASP A 70 -14.88 -10.36 8.95
C ASP A 70 -13.57 -9.72 9.45
N GLN A 71 -12.70 -9.29 8.53
CA GLN A 71 -11.40 -8.64 8.83
C GLN A 71 -11.56 -7.15 9.16
N LEU A 72 -12.70 -6.53 8.80
CA LEU A 72 -13.00 -5.15 9.15
C LEU A 72 -13.25 -4.94 10.65
N THR A 73 -13.46 -6.02 11.38
CA THR A 73 -13.65 -6.04 12.82
C THR A 73 -12.45 -6.78 13.43
N LEU A 74 -11.50 -6.02 13.99
CA LEU A 74 -10.30 -6.51 14.71
C LEU A 74 -10.61 -7.34 15.99
N LYS A 75 -11.74 -8.03 16.06
CA LYS A 75 -12.14 -8.85 17.19
C LYS A 75 -12.83 -10.11 16.69
N HIS A 76 -12.18 -11.25 16.97
CA HIS A 76 -12.84 -12.55 17.09
C HIS A 76 -13.92 -12.48 18.19
N LYS A 77 -15.07 -11.91 17.88
CA LYS A 77 -16.30 -12.02 18.67
C LYS A 77 -17.42 -12.50 17.76
N GLU A 78 -18.36 -13.23 18.35
CA GLU A 78 -19.61 -13.63 17.69
C GLU A 78 -20.17 -12.47 16.87
N GLU A 79 -20.48 -12.74 15.60
CA GLU A 79 -21.05 -11.75 14.68
C GLU A 79 -22.31 -11.14 15.30
N THR A 80 -22.28 -9.83 15.49
CA THR A 80 -23.43 -9.10 16.02
C THR A 80 -24.49 -8.92 14.93
N VAL A 81 -25.75 -8.76 15.34
CA VAL A 81 -26.86 -8.47 14.40
C VAL A 81 -26.55 -7.25 13.53
N ALA A 82 -25.94 -6.20 14.12
CA ALA A 82 -25.57 -4.99 13.40
C ALA A 82 -24.49 -5.21 12.33
N GLU A 83 -23.50 -6.07 12.61
CA GLU A 83 -22.48 -6.44 11.63
C GLU A 83 -23.12 -7.21 10.47
N ALA A 84 -23.93 -8.23 10.77
CA ALA A 84 -24.63 -9.02 9.75
C ALA A 84 -25.55 -8.17 8.86
N GLU A 85 -26.30 -7.22 9.44
CA GLU A 85 -27.12 -6.26 8.69
C GLU A 85 -26.28 -5.41 7.73
N LYS A 86 -25.16 -4.88 8.22
CA LYS A 86 -24.23 -4.12 7.38
C LYS A 86 -23.66 -4.98 6.25
N LYS A 87 -23.30 -6.25 6.51
CA LYS A 87 -22.82 -7.15 5.46
C LYS A 87 -23.86 -7.37 4.36
N ASN A 88 -25.11 -7.60 4.75
CA ASN A 88 -26.23 -7.78 3.82
C ASN A 88 -26.47 -6.52 2.98
N GLU A 89 -26.39 -5.33 3.59
CA GLU A 89 -26.50 -4.06 2.88
C GLU A 89 -25.43 -3.91 1.80
N ILE A 90 -24.16 -4.14 2.14
CA ILE A 90 -23.04 -4.05 1.18
C ILE A 90 -23.21 -5.06 0.04
N GLN A 91 -23.59 -6.29 0.35
CA GLN A 91 -23.86 -7.32 -0.66
C GLN A 91 -25.00 -6.91 -1.60
N GLN A 92 -26.10 -6.33 -1.08
CA GLN A 92 -27.18 -5.82 -1.92
C GLN A 92 -26.75 -4.63 -2.80
N ILE A 93 -25.91 -3.73 -2.28
CA ILE A 93 -25.35 -2.62 -3.05
C ILE A 93 -24.54 -3.16 -4.24
N LEU A 94 -23.65 -4.12 -3.99
CA LEU A 94 -22.79 -4.73 -5.01
C LEU A 94 -23.56 -5.61 -6.00
N ALA A 95 -24.62 -6.28 -5.56
CA ALA A 95 -25.47 -7.10 -6.41
C ALA A 95 -26.38 -6.29 -7.36
N THR A 96 -26.60 -5.00 -7.06
CA THR A 96 -27.44 -4.12 -7.88
C THR A 96 -26.64 -3.60 -9.08
N PRO A 97 -26.95 -4.00 -10.34
CA PRO A 97 -26.08 -3.72 -11.49
C PRO A 97 -25.82 -2.24 -11.75
N GLU A 98 -26.84 -1.39 -11.59
CA GLU A 98 -26.70 0.06 -11.78
C GLU A 98 -25.79 0.71 -10.73
N ARG A 99 -25.84 0.23 -9.47
CA ARG A 99 -24.97 0.69 -8.40
C ARG A 99 -23.54 0.20 -8.60
N ALA A 100 -23.38 -1.09 -8.90
CA ALA A 100 -22.09 -1.67 -9.23
C ALA A 100 -21.41 -0.93 -10.38
N LYS A 101 -22.15 -0.60 -11.45
CA LYS A 101 -21.64 0.20 -12.56
C LYS A 101 -21.15 1.58 -12.11
N LYS A 102 -21.90 2.29 -11.27
CA LYS A 102 -21.49 3.60 -10.72
C LYS A 102 -20.23 3.49 -9.86
N ILE A 103 -20.15 2.47 -9.00
CA ILE A 103 -19.00 2.19 -8.15
C ILE A 103 -17.77 1.92 -9.01
N ASN A 104 -17.87 1.01 -9.98
CA ASN A 104 -16.78 0.68 -10.88
C ASN A 104 -16.30 1.90 -11.68
N THR A 105 -17.22 2.73 -12.19
CA THR A 105 -16.87 3.98 -12.88
C THR A 105 -16.16 4.95 -11.92
N ALA A 106 -16.61 5.08 -10.67
CA ALA A 106 -15.96 5.92 -9.68
C ALA A 106 -14.52 5.48 -9.40
N ILE A 107 -14.30 4.17 -9.32
CA ILE A 107 -12.99 3.57 -9.08
C ILE A 107 -12.10 3.76 -10.31
N SER A 108 -12.56 3.37 -11.51
CA SER A 108 -11.78 3.47 -12.75
C SER A 108 -11.31 4.89 -13.03
N ASP A 109 -12.21 5.88 -12.94
CA ASP A 109 -11.84 7.28 -13.16
C ASP A 109 -10.79 7.75 -12.14
N ASN A 110 -10.86 7.29 -10.88
CA ASN A 110 -9.87 7.65 -9.86
C ASN A 110 -8.54 6.89 -10.03
N VAL A 111 -8.57 5.66 -10.57
CA VAL A 111 -7.37 4.89 -10.94
C VAL A 111 -6.60 5.62 -12.05
N GLU A 112 -7.29 6.16 -13.06
CA GLU A 112 -6.65 6.94 -14.13
C GLU A 112 -5.91 8.16 -13.58
N VAL A 113 -6.55 8.92 -12.69
CA VAL A 113 -5.92 10.07 -12.02
C VAL A 113 -4.74 9.64 -11.15
N TRP A 114 -4.87 8.53 -10.41
CA TRP A 114 -3.81 7.99 -9.59
C TRP A 114 -2.60 7.54 -10.44
N LEU A 115 -2.82 6.85 -11.56
CA LEU A 115 -1.76 6.46 -12.51
C LEU A 115 -1.05 7.67 -13.12
N GLY A 116 -1.78 8.74 -13.43
CA GLY A 116 -1.17 10.00 -13.83
C GLY A 116 -0.25 10.56 -12.75
N GLY A 117 -0.66 10.48 -11.47
CA GLY A 117 0.19 10.85 -10.33
C GLY A 117 1.45 9.99 -10.21
N VAL A 118 1.34 8.68 -10.43
CA VAL A 118 2.49 7.76 -10.47
C VAL A 118 3.45 8.14 -11.59
N ALA A 119 2.95 8.38 -12.79
CA ALA A 119 3.78 8.74 -13.94
C ALA A 119 4.53 10.06 -13.68
N VAL A 120 3.82 11.11 -13.28
CA VAL A 120 4.42 12.42 -12.95
C VAL A 120 5.47 12.28 -11.84
N ALA A 121 5.20 11.51 -10.79
CA ALA A 121 6.16 11.31 -9.71
C ALA A 121 7.43 10.59 -10.19
N LEU A 122 7.32 9.65 -11.14
CA LEU A 122 8.45 8.89 -11.69
C LEU A 122 9.26 9.66 -12.75
N GLU A 123 8.62 10.53 -13.54
CA GLU A 123 9.32 11.47 -14.45
C GLU A 123 10.29 12.38 -13.70
N ASP A 124 9.94 12.69 -12.46
CA ASP A 124 10.57 13.70 -11.62
C ASP A 124 11.87 13.22 -10.92
N PHE A 125 12.36 12.02 -11.27
CA PHE A 125 13.62 11.45 -10.77
C PHE A 125 14.77 11.71 -11.77
N PRO A 126 15.54 12.81 -11.62
CA PRO A 126 16.51 13.26 -12.62
C PRO A 126 17.78 12.39 -12.71
N LEU A 127 18.01 11.51 -11.74
CA LEU A 127 19.27 10.75 -11.60
C LEU A 127 19.20 9.33 -12.18
N VAL A 128 18.04 8.89 -12.65
CA VAL A 128 17.82 7.50 -13.06
C VAL A 128 17.75 7.41 -14.58
N GLU A 129 18.83 6.95 -15.22
CA GLU A 129 18.88 6.73 -16.67
C GLU A 129 17.87 5.65 -17.13
N ALA A 130 17.59 4.67 -16.26
CA ALA A 130 16.62 3.61 -16.50
C ALA A 130 15.91 3.20 -15.21
N LEU A 131 14.57 3.28 -15.19
CA LEU A 131 13.78 2.93 -14.02
C LEU A 131 13.79 1.40 -13.77
N PRO A 132 13.85 0.96 -12.49
CA PRO A 132 13.76 -0.46 -12.16
C PRO A 132 12.43 -1.06 -12.60
N THR A 133 12.46 -2.21 -13.28
CA THR A 133 11.23 -2.84 -13.81
C THR A 133 10.43 -3.61 -12.77
N ARG A 134 10.80 -3.55 -11.48
CA ARG A 134 10.08 -4.22 -10.39
C ARG A 134 9.43 -3.13 -9.54
N ILE A 135 8.11 -3.19 -9.42
CA ILE A 135 7.33 -2.33 -8.53
C ILE A 135 6.82 -3.18 -7.38
N LEU A 136 7.13 -2.77 -6.16
CA LEU A 136 6.68 -3.39 -4.92
C LEU A 136 5.63 -2.49 -4.28
N LEU A 137 4.44 -3.04 -4.04
CA LEU A 137 3.35 -2.31 -3.42
C LEU A 137 3.22 -2.68 -1.95
N CYS A 138 2.95 -1.68 -1.12
CA CYS A 138 2.56 -1.84 0.28
C CYS A 138 1.60 -0.74 0.72
N GLY A 139 1.14 -0.80 1.97
CA GLY A 139 0.20 0.16 2.55
C GLY A 139 -1.25 -0.24 2.35
N GLY A 140 -2.14 0.17 3.26
CA GLY A 140 -3.52 -0.31 3.28
C GLY A 140 -4.35 0.04 2.03
N GLY A 141 -3.96 1.05 1.26
CA GLY A 141 -4.59 1.39 -0.01
C GLY A 141 -4.17 0.48 -1.17
N ALA A 142 -3.08 -0.28 -1.04
CA ALA A 142 -2.59 -1.18 -2.09
C ALA A 142 -3.49 -2.40 -2.32
N GLY A 143 -4.37 -2.73 -1.37
CA GLY A 143 -5.31 -3.86 -1.48
C GLY A 143 -6.39 -3.71 -2.57
N LEU A 144 -6.52 -2.54 -3.20
CA LEU A 144 -7.51 -2.34 -4.24
C LEU A 144 -7.07 -3.03 -5.55
N ALA A 145 -7.71 -4.15 -5.90
CA ALA A 145 -7.34 -4.98 -7.04
C ALA A 145 -7.30 -4.22 -8.39
N SER A 146 -8.25 -3.32 -8.62
CA SER A 146 -8.29 -2.51 -9.86
C SER A 146 -7.12 -1.55 -9.99
N LEU A 147 -6.55 -1.07 -8.88
CA LEU A 147 -5.34 -0.26 -8.87
C LEU A 147 -4.13 -1.13 -9.27
N GLN A 148 -4.00 -2.31 -8.68
CA GLN A 148 -2.92 -3.25 -9.00
C GLN A 148 -2.97 -3.69 -10.46
N GLU A 149 -4.17 -4.04 -10.94
CA GLU A 149 -4.40 -4.46 -12.33
C GLU A 149 -4.04 -3.35 -13.31
N ALA A 150 -4.51 -2.12 -13.07
CA ALA A 150 -4.23 -1.01 -13.98
C ALA A 150 -2.74 -0.66 -14.01
N LEU A 151 -2.05 -0.70 -12.86
CA LEU A 151 -0.61 -0.49 -12.78
C LEU A 151 0.18 -1.58 -13.53
N ALA A 152 -0.27 -2.83 -13.49
CA ALA A 152 0.39 -3.94 -14.16
C ALA A 152 0.11 -3.98 -15.68
N THR A 153 -1.11 -3.63 -16.11
CA THR A 153 -1.60 -3.96 -17.45
C THR A 153 -1.72 -2.78 -18.41
N SER A 154 -1.87 -1.54 -17.92
CA SER A 154 -2.02 -0.37 -18.80
C SER A 154 -0.68 0.18 -19.30
N ASP A 155 -0.72 1.14 -20.23
CA ASP A 155 0.46 1.65 -20.94
C ASP A 155 1.02 2.95 -20.35
N TRP A 156 0.66 3.29 -19.09
CA TRP A 156 1.15 4.47 -18.36
C TRP A 156 2.68 4.60 -18.32
N TYR A 157 3.39 3.48 -18.40
CA TYR A 157 4.86 3.41 -18.30
C TYR A 157 5.58 3.74 -19.62
N THR A 158 4.86 3.87 -20.73
CA THR A 158 5.48 3.91 -22.08
C THR A 158 6.27 5.19 -22.36
N ASP A 159 5.91 6.30 -21.71
CA ASP A 159 6.63 7.58 -21.81
C ASP A 159 7.73 7.74 -20.74
N LEU A 160 7.92 6.72 -19.89
CA LEU A 160 8.93 6.69 -18.83
C LEU A 160 10.14 5.86 -19.25
N PRO A 161 11.33 6.07 -18.63
CA PRO A 161 12.56 5.36 -18.97
C PRO A 161 12.59 3.91 -18.42
N PHE A 162 11.50 3.15 -18.57
CA PHE A 162 11.50 1.71 -18.29
C PHE A 162 12.04 0.94 -19.50
N SER A 163 12.89 -0.06 -19.25
CA SER A 163 13.38 -0.95 -20.31
C SER A 163 12.35 -1.95 -20.83
N ARG A 164 11.25 -2.15 -20.09
CA ARG A 164 10.11 -3.04 -20.40
C ARG A 164 8.98 -2.77 -19.40
N ARG A 165 7.80 -3.33 -19.67
CA ARG A 165 6.65 -3.29 -18.75
C ARG A 165 7.06 -3.65 -17.31
N PRO A 166 6.73 -2.81 -16.32
CA PRO A 166 7.01 -3.12 -14.92
C PRO A 166 6.26 -4.36 -14.45
N LEU A 167 6.92 -5.15 -13.61
CA LEU A 167 6.33 -6.26 -12.87
C LEU A 167 5.88 -5.74 -11.51
N VAL A 168 4.59 -5.85 -11.23
CA VAL A 168 3.97 -5.41 -9.99
C VAL A 168 3.89 -6.60 -9.03
N HIS A 169 4.31 -6.39 -7.79
CA HIS A 169 4.24 -7.37 -6.70
C HIS A 169 3.70 -6.70 -5.44
N LEU A 170 2.59 -7.19 -4.92
CA LEU A 170 2.07 -6.77 -3.61
C LEU A 170 2.86 -7.52 -2.54
N LEU A 171 3.52 -6.77 -1.66
CA LEU A 171 4.37 -7.35 -0.62
C LEU A 171 3.55 -8.02 0.47
N ASP A 172 4.02 -9.16 0.95
CA ASP A 172 3.51 -9.83 2.13
C ASP A 172 4.62 -10.03 3.18
N ASP A 173 4.27 -10.51 4.38
CA ASP A 173 5.25 -10.76 5.45
C ASP A 173 6.37 -11.71 5.03
N VAL A 174 6.03 -12.76 4.27
CA VAL A 174 6.97 -13.75 3.72
C VAL A 174 7.98 -13.16 2.74
N ASP A 175 7.70 -11.99 2.16
CA ASP A 175 8.62 -11.31 1.25
C ASP A 175 9.72 -10.54 2.00
N ILE A 176 9.58 -10.33 3.32
CA ILE A 176 10.50 -9.52 4.10
C ILE A 176 11.63 -10.36 4.70
N PRO A 177 12.88 -10.21 4.22
CA PRO A 177 13.96 -11.10 4.64
C PRO A 177 14.28 -10.97 6.13
N GLY A 178 14.28 -12.12 6.81
CA GLY A 178 14.64 -12.19 8.23
C GLY A 178 13.57 -11.67 9.18
N ILE A 179 12.33 -11.54 8.72
CA ILE A 179 11.14 -11.36 9.54
C ILE A 179 10.32 -12.64 9.48
N GLU A 180 9.81 -13.08 10.62
CA GLU A 180 8.89 -14.21 10.74
C GLU A 180 7.71 -13.78 11.62
N ASN A 181 6.50 -13.90 11.10
CA ASN A 181 5.28 -13.64 11.86
C ASN A 181 4.99 -14.85 12.77
N ALA A 182 5.34 -14.73 14.04
CA ALA A 182 5.07 -15.75 15.05
C ALA A 182 3.65 -15.63 15.67
N THR A 183 2.82 -14.72 15.19
CA THR A 183 1.46 -14.51 15.69
C THR A 183 0.43 -15.29 14.88
N THR A 184 -0.81 -15.33 15.35
CA THR A 184 -1.94 -15.88 14.60
C THR A 184 -2.63 -14.83 13.72
N GLU A 185 -2.19 -13.58 13.80
CA GLU A 185 -2.75 -12.47 13.04
C GLU A 185 -2.14 -12.48 11.64
N ASP A 186 -2.96 -12.16 10.64
CA ASP A 186 -2.52 -11.93 9.28
C ASP A 186 -1.88 -10.54 9.19
N LEU A 187 -0.56 -10.49 8.98
CA LEU A 187 0.21 -9.25 8.94
C LEU A 187 0.61 -8.94 7.49
N ASP A 188 -0.38 -8.56 6.72
CA ASP A 188 -0.31 -8.39 5.27
C ASP A 188 0.49 -7.15 4.80
N TYR A 189 0.33 -6.82 3.51
CA TYR A 189 0.86 -5.64 2.83
C TYR A 189 0.66 -4.30 3.57
N SER A 190 -0.35 -4.19 4.45
CA SER A 190 -0.60 -2.98 5.23
C SER A 190 0.39 -2.79 6.39
N PHE A 191 1.08 -3.85 6.82
CA PHE A 191 2.05 -3.83 7.93
C PHE A 191 3.51 -3.73 7.47
N ILE A 192 3.79 -3.78 6.18
CA ILE A 192 5.15 -3.74 5.62
C ILE A 192 5.94 -2.51 6.08
N THR A 193 5.30 -1.33 6.16
CA THR A 193 5.95 -0.12 6.65
C THR A 193 6.34 -0.26 8.13
N ALA A 194 5.50 -0.90 8.94
CA ALA A 194 5.82 -1.20 10.35
C ALA A 194 6.96 -2.22 10.46
N PHE A 195 6.98 -3.24 9.61
CA PHE A 195 8.08 -4.21 9.53
C PHE A 195 9.42 -3.56 9.15
N GLY A 196 9.42 -2.67 8.16
CA GLY A 196 10.60 -1.90 7.78
C GLY A 196 11.16 -1.08 8.94
N LEU A 197 10.29 -0.37 9.67
CA LEU A 197 10.68 0.41 10.85
C LEU A 197 11.21 -0.48 11.99
N LEU A 198 10.55 -1.61 12.25
CA LEU A 198 11.00 -2.58 13.25
C LEU A 198 12.39 -3.12 12.91
N ARG A 199 12.62 -3.44 11.63
CA ARG A 199 13.91 -3.92 11.14
C ARG A 199 15.02 -2.89 11.35
N VAL A 200 14.77 -1.64 10.97
CA VAL A 200 15.71 -0.53 11.19
C VAL A 200 16.02 -0.36 12.68
N ALA A 201 15.01 -0.47 13.55
CA ALA A 201 15.20 -0.39 14.99
C ALA A 201 16.09 -1.53 15.51
N ILE A 202 15.86 -2.77 15.06
CA ILE A 202 16.68 -3.95 15.43
C ILE A 202 18.13 -3.77 14.95
N ASP A 203 18.34 -3.39 13.70
CA ASP A 203 19.69 -3.21 13.15
C ASP A 203 20.43 -2.07 13.87
N THR A 204 19.71 -1.01 14.28
CA THR A 204 20.26 0.08 15.09
C THR A 204 20.67 -0.38 16.50
N LEU A 205 19.90 -1.28 17.12
CA LEU A 205 20.22 -1.85 18.44
C LEU A 205 21.39 -2.85 18.37
N ALA A 206 21.48 -3.64 17.30
CA ALA A 206 22.56 -4.59 17.10
C ALA A 206 23.89 -3.93 16.73
N GLY A 207 23.85 -2.76 16.08
CA GLY A 207 25.03 -1.97 15.73
C GLY A 207 25.61 -1.13 16.88
N THR A 208 24.99 -1.13 18.07
CA THR A 208 25.57 -0.50 19.26
C THR A 208 26.34 -1.52 20.09
N ASP A 209 27.67 -1.51 19.97
CA ASP A 209 28.54 -2.09 20.98
C ASP A 209 28.31 -1.33 22.32
N GLU A 210 27.98 -2.10 23.35
CA GLU A 210 27.81 -1.81 24.78
C GLU A 210 26.42 -1.50 25.41
N PRO A 211 26.13 -2.06 26.62
CA PRO A 211 24.79 -2.09 27.24
C PRO A 211 24.36 -0.79 27.94
N ALA A 212 25.12 0.31 27.82
CA ALA A 212 24.87 1.55 28.57
C ALA A 212 24.09 2.61 27.78
N GLY A 213 23.98 2.48 26.45
CA GLY A 213 23.52 3.56 25.57
C GLY A 213 22.02 3.87 25.62
N LEU A 214 21.17 2.84 25.74
CA LEU A 214 19.72 3.01 25.56
C LEU A 214 19.08 3.77 26.74
N ARG A 215 19.38 3.37 27.99
CA ARG A 215 18.88 4.08 29.19
C ARG A 215 19.39 5.52 29.26
N ALA A 216 20.64 5.76 28.88
CA ALA A 216 21.23 7.09 28.87
C ALA A 216 20.62 8.00 27.78
N LYS A 217 20.34 7.47 26.58
CA LYS A 217 19.69 8.22 25.50
C LYS A 217 18.21 8.50 25.78
N LEU A 218 17.46 7.53 26.30
CA LEU A 218 16.07 7.72 26.72
C LEU A 218 15.96 8.72 27.87
N ALA A 219 16.84 8.65 28.87
CA ALA A 219 16.87 9.63 29.96
C ALA A 219 17.13 11.06 29.46
N LYS A 220 17.93 11.22 28.38
CA LYS A 220 18.25 12.52 27.79
C LYS A 220 17.11 13.09 26.93
N LEU A 221 16.33 12.22 26.29
CA LEU A 221 15.13 12.60 25.54
C LEU A 221 13.95 12.96 26.45
N LEU A 222 13.87 12.35 27.63
CA LEU A 222 12.81 12.60 28.63
C LEU A 222 13.12 13.79 29.57
N GLN A 223 14.31 14.40 29.44
CA GLN A 223 14.73 15.58 30.20
C GLN A 223 14.57 16.91 29.44
N ASN A 224 14.06 16.88 28.21
CA ASN A 224 13.74 18.07 27.42
C ASN A 224 12.22 18.23 27.28
#